data_AF-T1ACP9-F1
#
_entry.id   AF-T1ACP9-F1
#
_cell.length_a   1.000
_cell.length_b   1.000
_cell.length_c   1.000
_cell.angle_alpha   90.00
_cell.angle_beta   90.00
_cell.angle_gamma   90.00
#
_symmetry.space_group_name_H-M   'P 1'
#
loop_
_entity.id
_entity.type
_entity.pdbx_description
1 polymer ?
#
loop_
_entity_poly.entity_id
_entity_poly.type
_entity_poly.pdbx_seq_one_letter_code
_entity_poly.pdbx_strand_id
1 'polypeptide(L)'
;SDHIVPEMHFANGYTAPLSRRLKQRVAVPVLVAGRINQPQEAERLVRDGDADACVMTRALICDPELPRLAASGRSDDIRACVACNQACIGHFHAGYPISCIQHPETGRELQFEHLAPPARRRRVLVAGGGPAGLKAAAVAAARGHDVTL
;
A
#
# COMPACT_ATOMS: atom_id res chain seq x y z
N SER A 1 -4.89 -21.93 1.84
CA SER A 1 -4.59 -21.06 3.01
C SER A 1 -4.85 -19.60 2.66
N ASP A 2 -5.85 -19.38 1.80
CA ASP A 2 -5.95 -18.19 0.94
C ASP A 2 -6.57 -16.99 1.67
N HIS A 3 -7.20 -17.27 2.81
CA HIS A 3 -7.76 -16.25 3.70
C HIS A 3 -6.70 -15.53 4.53
N ILE A 4 -5.47 -16.05 4.64
CA ILE A 4 -4.39 -15.40 5.38
C ILE A 4 -3.87 -14.19 4.59
N VAL A 5 -3.61 -14.35 3.29
CA VAL A 5 -3.17 -13.26 2.41
C VAL A 5 -4.00 -13.21 1.12
N PRO A 6 -5.24 -12.72 1.21
CA PRO A 6 -6.19 -12.71 0.09
C PRO A 6 -5.65 -11.86 -1.07
N GLU A 7 -5.52 -12.50 -2.23
CA GLU A 7 -5.02 -11.93 -3.48
C GLU A 7 -6.09 -11.20 -4.30
N MET A 8 -5.73 -10.77 -5.50
CA MET A 8 -6.55 -9.89 -6.36
C MET A 8 -7.95 -10.44 -6.72
N HIS A 9 -8.18 -11.75 -6.60
CA HIS A 9 -9.47 -12.41 -6.86
C HIS A 9 -10.55 -12.15 -5.80
N PHE A 10 -10.17 -11.83 -4.55
CA PHE A 10 -11.14 -11.59 -3.47
C PHE A 10 -11.60 -10.13 -3.46
N ALA A 11 -12.88 -9.84 -3.26
CA ALA A 11 -13.31 -8.45 -3.11
C ALA A 11 -12.60 -7.73 -1.94
N ASN A 12 -12.46 -6.41 -2.04
CA ASN A 12 -11.99 -5.60 -0.91
C ASN A 12 -13.01 -5.68 0.24
N GLY A 13 -12.54 -5.87 1.47
CA GLY A 13 -13.38 -6.03 2.65
C GLY A 13 -14.21 -7.33 2.70
N TYR A 14 -13.86 -8.38 1.95
CA TYR A 14 -14.72 -9.58 1.83
C TYR A 14 -15.02 -10.32 3.16
N THR A 15 -14.22 -10.09 4.20
CA THR A 15 -14.40 -10.66 5.55
C THR A 15 -15.38 -9.87 6.41
N ALA A 16 -15.84 -8.71 5.97
CA ALA A 16 -16.73 -7.83 6.72
C ALA A 16 -18.02 -8.51 7.23
N PRO A 17 -18.73 -9.34 6.42
CA PRO A 17 -19.92 -10.03 6.93
C PRO A 17 -19.63 -10.99 8.09
N LEU A 18 -18.43 -11.58 8.12
CA LEU A 18 -17.99 -12.44 9.23
C LEU A 18 -17.68 -11.60 10.47
N SER A 19 -16.99 -10.46 10.27
CA SER A 19 -16.66 -9.53 11.36
C SER A 19 -17.91 -8.94 12.02
N ARG A 20 -18.91 -8.51 11.24
CA ARG A 20 -20.20 -8.03 11.75
C ARG A 20 -20.91 -9.08 12.62
N ARG A 21 -20.95 -10.33 12.16
CA ARG A 21 -21.55 -11.44 12.94
C ARG A 21 -20.83 -11.66 14.27
N LEU A 22 -19.50 -11.52 14.29
CA LEU A 22 -18.72 -11.63 15.52
C LEU A 22 -19.00 -10.45 16.44
N LYS A 23 -18.94 -9.21 15.93
CA LYS A 23 -19.18 -7.97 16.68
C LYS A 23 -20.54 -7.95 17.36
N GLN A 24 -21.59 -8.49 16.72
CA GLN A 24 -22.93 -8.62 17.33
C GLN A 24 -23.00 -9.58 18.54
N ARG A 25 -21.97 -10.39 18.77
CA ARG A 25 -21.96 -11.45 19.80
C ARG A 25 -20.97 -11.18 20.92
N VAL A 26 -20.14 -10.14 20.82
CA VAL A 26 -19.07 -9.84 21.79
C VAL A 26 -19.15 -8.40 22.24
N ALA A 27 -18.76 -8.15 23.48
CA ALA A 27 -18.70 -6.79 24.05
C ALA A 27 -17.33 -6.11 23.87
N VAL A 28 -16.32 -6.86 23.44
CA VAL A 28 -14.96 -6.34 23.20
C VAL A 28 -14.83 -5.75 21.79
N PRO A 29 -13.92 -4.79 21.56
CA PRO A 29 -13.68 -4.24 20.23
C PRO A 29 -13.28 -5.31 19.22
N VAL A 30 -13.87 -5.26 18.02
CA VAL A 30 -13.61 -6.16 16.91
C VAL A 30 -12.87 -5.43 15.79
N LEU A 31 -11.71 -5.94 15.42
CA LEU A 31 -10.92 -5.46 14.29
C LEU A 31 -11.13 -6.37 13.08
N VAL A 32 -11.19 -5.78 11.88
CA VAL A 32 -11.33 -6.52 10.62
C VAL A 32 -10.13 -6.30 9.71
N ALA A 33 -9.62 -7.40 9.16
CA ALA A 33 -8.66 -7.40 8.07
C ALA A 33 -9.28 -8.15 6.88
N GLY A 34 -8.90 -7.80 5.65
CA GLY A 34 -9.34 -8.53 4.47
C GLY A 34 -9.38 -7.66 3.23
N ARG A 35 -8.20 -7.34 2.67
CA ARG A 35 -8.08 -6.43 1.52
C ARG A 35 -8.76 -5.07 1.73
N ILE A 36 -8.48 -4.43 2.86
CA ILE A 36 -8.90 -3.05 3.11
C ILE A 36 -7.71 -2.20 2.67
N ASN A 37 -7.77 -1.73 1.43
CA ASN A 37 -6.62 -1.16 0.74
C ASN A 37 -6.70 0.36 0.67
N GLN A 38 -7.89 0.94 0.87
CA GLN A 38 -8.14 2.38 0.79
C GLN A 38 -8.91 2.91 2.01
N PRO A 39 -8.69 4.18 2.41
CA PRO A 39 -9.37 4.77 3.57
C PRO A 39 -10.90 4.77 3.46
N GLN A 40 -11.45 4.98 2.27
CA GLN A 40 -12.90 5.03 2.02
C GLN A 40 -13.57 3.67 2.29
N GLU A 41 -12.84 2.58 2.06
CA GLU A 41 -13.29 1.22 2.38
C GLU A 41 -13.30 1.00 3.88
N ALA A 42 -12.25 1.44 4.58
CA ALA A 42 -12.16 1.37 6.03
C ALA A 42 -13.26 2.20 6.71
N GLU A 43 -13.46 3.44 6.26
CA GLU A 43 -14.51 4.33 6.74
C GLU A 43 -15.89 3.71 6.56
N ARG A 44 -16.17 3.16 5.38
CA ARG A 44 -17.43 2.46 5.12
C ARG A 44 -17.64 1.31 6.10
N LEU A 45 -16.64 0.47 6.34
CA LEU A 45 -16.75 -0.69 7.21
C LEU A 45 -17.01 -0.30 8.67
N VAL A 46 -16.32 0.73 9.16
CA VAL A 46 -16.54 1.22 10.53
C VAL A 46 -17.92 1.85 10.66
N ARG A 47 -18.28 2.74 9.73
CA ARG A 47 -19.60 3.42 9.72
C ARG A 47 -20.76 2.43 9.64
N ASP A 48 -20.64 1.40 8.81
CA ASP A 48 -21.69 0.38 8.62
C ASP A 48 -21.74 -0.61 9.82
N GLY A 49 -20.86 -0.47 10.81
CA GLY A 49 -20.80 -1.32 12.01
C GLY A 49 -20.25 -2.71 11.74
N ASP A 50 -19.47 -2.90 10.68
CA ASP A 50 -18.78 -4.16 10.40
C ASP A 50 -17.62 -4.43 11.36
N ALA A 51 -16.96 -3.37 11.87
CA ALA A 51 -15.85 -3.45 12.82
C ALA A 51 -15.70 -2.15 13.64
N ASP A 52 -14.93 -2.20 14.73
CA ASP A 52 -14.48 -1.01 15.49
C ASP A 52 -13.26 -0.34 14.86
N ALA A 53 -12.41 -1.12 14.18
CA ALA A 53 -11.28 -0.60 13.42
C ALA A 53 -10.87 -1.56 12.30
N CYS A 54 -10.19 -1.01 11.29
CA CYS A 54 -9.71 -1.75 10.13
C CYS A 54 -8.20 -1.98 10.21
N VAL A 55 -7.78 -3.21 9.90
CA VAL A 55 -6.36 -3.60 9.82
C VAL A 55 -5.92 -3.57 8.37
N MET A 56 -4.98 -2.67 8.07
CA MET A 56 -4.59 -2.34 6.70
C MET A 56 -3.11 -2.70 6.40
N THR A 57 -2.66 -3.90 6.78
CA THR A 57 -1.24 -4.30 6.73
C THR A 57 -0.58 -4.09 5.36
N ARG A 58 -1.11 -4.69 4.29
CA ARG A 58 -0.51 -4.56 2.94
C ARG A 58 -0.71 -3.17 2.34
N ALA A 59 -1.74 -2.43 2.78
CA ALA A 59 -1.89 -1.04 2.39
C ALA A 59 -0.75 -0.20 2.96
N LEU A 60 -0.36 -0.41 4.22
CA LEU A 60 0.75 0.28 4.87
C LEU A 60 2.14 -0.19 4.38
N ILE A 61 2.29 -1.47 4.01
CA ILE A 61 3.49 -1.96 3.29
C ILE A 61 3.64 -1.25 1.93
N CYS A 62 2.52 -0.93 1.29
CA CYS A 62 2.50 -0.28 -0.01
C CYS A 62 2.69 1.23 0.12
N ASP A 63 2.08 1.85 1.12
CA ASP A 63 2.11 3.29 1.34
C ASP A 63 2.13 3.60 2.85
N PRO A 64 3.30 3.90 3.43
CA PRO A 64 3.40 4.28 4.83
C PRO A 64 2.75 5.64 5.12
N GLU A 65 2.58 6.50 4.11
CA GLU A 65 2.00 7.83 4.24
C GLU A 65 0.47 7.81 4.23
N LEU A 66 -0.15 6.65 3.97
CA LEU A 66 -1.60 6.47 3.86
C LEU A 66 -2.37 7.14 5.01
N PRO A 67 -2.04 6.95 6.30
CA PRO A 67 -2.78 7.59 7.39
C PRO A 67 -2.71 9.12 7.35
N ARG A 68 -1.52 9.68 7.04
CA ARG A 68 -1.30 11.12 6.98
C ARG A 68 -2.00 11.75 5.77
N LEU A 69 -1.93 11.09 4.61
CA LEU A 69 -2.61 11.53 3.40
C LEU A 69 -4.13 11.48 3.55
N ALA A 70 -4.67 10.40 4.13
CA ALA A 70 -6.09 10.29 4.43
C ALA A 70 -6.57 11.41 5.37
N ALA A 71 -5.84 11.64 6.47
CA ALA A 71 -6.18 12.68 7.45
C ALA A 71 -6.12 14.11 6.86
N SER A 72 -5.33 14.33 5.80
CA SER A 72 -5.21 15.63 5.13
C SER A 72 -6.12 15.79 3.91
N GLY A 73 -7.05 14.86 3.67
CA GLY A 73 -7.97 14.89 2.53
C GLY A 73 -7.28 14.63 1.18
N ARG A 74 -6.04 14.13 1.18
CA ARG A 74 -5.23 13.85 0.00
C ARG A 74 -5.29 12.37 -0.40
N SER A 75 -6.50 11.81 -0.39
CA SER A 75 -6.68 10.37 -0.65
C SER A 75 -6.25 9.95 -2.06
N ASP A 76 -6.32 10.85 -3.04
CA ASP A 76 -5.89 10.58 -4.42
C ASP A 76 -4.37 10.43 -4.57
N ASP A 77 -3.60 10.91 -3.58
CA ASP A 77 -2.14 10.74 -3.56
C ASP A 77 -1.71 9.39 -2.96
N ILE A 78 -2.66 8.60 -2.44
CA ILE A 78 -2.39 7.31 -1.79
C ILE A 78 -2.08 6.26 -2.85
N ARG A 79 -0.96 5.57 -2.68
CA ARG A 79 -0.56 4.43 -3.49
C ARG A 79 -1.35 3.18 -3.08
N ALA A 80 -2.37 2.86 -3.86
CA ALA A 80 -3.26 1.74 -3.58
C ALA A 80 -2.62 0.36 -3.75
N CYS A 81 -2.63 -0.47 -2.69
CA CYS A 81 -2.20 -1.87 -2.78
C CYS A 81 -3.07 -2.64 -3.79
N VAL A 82 -2.41 -3.34 -4.74
CA VAL A 82 -3.08 -4.16 -5.78
C VAL A 82 -3.20 -5.64 -5.41
N ALA A 83 -2.87 -6.02 -4.18
CA ALA A 83 -2.97 -7.40 -3.69
C ALA A 83 -2.22 -8.45 -4.55
N CYS A 84 -1.06 -8.07 -5.13
CA CYS A 84 -0.27 -8.95 -6.01
C CYS A 84 0.40 -10.13 -5.29
N ASN A 85 0.63 -10.01 -3.97
CA ASN A 85 1.32 -11.00 -3.14
C ASN A 85 2.77 -11.35 -3.55
N GLN A 86 3.37 -10.64 -4.51
CA GLN A 86 4.70 -10.96 -5.03
C GLN A 86 5.82 -10.58 -4.06
N ALA A 87 5.97 -9.27 -3.79
CA ALA A 87 7.09 -8.76 -3.00
C ALA A 87 6.84 -8.75 -1.48
N CYS A 88 5.59 -8.88 -1.05
CA CYS A 88 5.24 -8.92 0.36
C CYS A 88 5.29 -10.35 0.90
N ILE A 89 4.17 -11.08 0.85
CA ILE A 89 4.13 -12.46 1.34
C ILE A 89 4.97 -13.42 0.48
N GLY A 90 5.07 -13.17 -0.83
CA GLY A 90 5.89 -13.99 -1.73
C GLY A 90 7.36 -13.96 -1.34
N HIS A 91 7.92 -12.78 -1.02
CA HIS A 91 9.26 -12.66 -0.46
C HIS A 91 9.38 -13.37 0.89
N PHE A 92 8.44 -13.15 1.80
CA PHE A 92 8.46 -13.79 3.12
C PHE A 92 8.53 -15.32 3.01
N HIS A 93 7.69 -15.92 2.16
CA HIS A 93 7.71 -17.37 1.92
C HIS A 93 9.00 -17.85 1.24
N ALA A 94 9.64 -17.01 0.43
CA ALA A 94 10.91 -17.30 -0.22
C ALA A 94 12.14 -16.98 0.67
N GLY A 95 11.94 -16.55 1.93
CA GLY A 95 13.03 -16.20 2.86
C GLY A 95 13.70 -14.86 2.57
N TYR A 96 13.12 -14.03 1.71
CA TYR A 96 13.57 -12.67 1.46
C TYR A 96 12.90 -11.66 2.40
N PRO A 97 13.55 -10.51 2.69
CA PRO A 97 12.88 -9.40 3.37
C PRO A 97 11.62 -8.94 2.63
N ILE A 98 10.57 -8.64 3.41
CA ILE A 98 9.30 -8.09 2.89
C ILE A 98 9.57 -6.79 2.14
N SER A 99 8.90 -6.63 0.99
CA SER A 99 8.92 -5.40 0.19
C SER A 99 7.57 -5.18 -0.51
N CYS A 100 7.49 -4.20 -1.42
CA CYS A 100 6.31 -3.94 -2.24
C CYS A 100 6.71 -3.70 -3.70
N ILE A 101 5.90 -4.19 -4.65
CA ILE A 101 6.13 -3.95 -6.09
C ILE A 101 5.89 -2.48 -6.49
N GLN A 102 5.05 -1.76 -5.73
CA GLN A 102 4.78 -0.35 -6.01
C GLN A 102 5.67 0.60 -5.19
N HIS A 103 6.12 0.14 -4.02
CA HIS A 103 7.01 0.87 -3.13
C HIS A 103 8.22 -0.01 -2.79
N PRO A 104 9.19 -0.14 -3.72
CA PRO A 104 10.37 -0.97 -3.51
C PRO A 104 11.25 -0.49 -2.37
N GLU A 105 11.05 0.72 -1.86
CA GLU A 105 11.75 1.21 -0.67
C GLU A 105 11.34 0.44 0.60
N THR A 106 10.14 -0.15 0.65
CA THR A 106 9.68 -0.94 1.80
C THR A 106 10.63 -2.11 2.09
N GLY A 107 11.00 -2.24 3.36
CA GLY A 107 11.99 -3.19 3.88
C GLY A 107 13.44 -2.79 3.62
N ARG A 108 13.68 -1.62 3.02
CA ARG A 108 15.00 -1.07 2.65
C ARG A 108 15.07 0.44 2.89
N GLU A 109 14.29 0.93 3.83
CA GLU A 109 14.06 2.35 4.12
C GLU A 109 15.39 3.04 4.47
N LEU A 110 16.22 2.38 5.29
CA LEU A 110 17.54 2.89 5.69
C LEU A 110 18.47 3.19 4.50
N GLN A 111 18.26 2.54 3.36
CA GLN A 111 19.07 2.73 2.16
C GLN A 111 18.40 3.65 1.13
N PHE A 112 17.07 3.57 0.98
CA PHE A 112 16.37 4.15 -0.17
C PHE A 112 15.29 5.18 0.15
N GLU A 113 14.91 5.38 1.42
CA GLU A 113 13.88 6.36 1.78
C GLU A 113 14.34 7.80 1.50
N HIS A 114 15.60 8.09 1.78
CA HIS A 114 16.18 9.43 1.62
C HIS A 114 16.78 9.62 0.24
N LEU A 115 16.04 10.30 -0.63
CA LEU A 115 16.51 10.68 -1.97
C LEU A 115 17.42 11.90 -1.91
N ALA A 116 18.73 11.67 -1.82
CA ALA A 116 19.71 12.75 -1.85
C ALA A 116 19.63 13.57 -3.16
N PRO A 117 19.64 14.92 -3.07
CA PRO A 117 19.72 15.79 -4.25
C PRO A 117 20.94 15.44 -5.12
N PRO A 118 20.85 15.59 -6.45
CA PRO A 118 21.98 15.34 -7.32
C PRO A 118 23.03 16.43 -7.13
N ALA A 119 24.31 16.05 -7.14
CA ALA A 119 25.42 17.01 -7.14
C ALA A 119 25.34 18.00 -8.31
N ARG A 120 24.73 17.60 -9.44
CA ARG A 120 24.40 18.48 -10.56
C ARG A 120 23.08 18.07 -11.20
N ARG A 121 22.15 19.02 -11.37
CA ARG A 121 20.92 18.82 -12.14
C ARG A 121 21.26 18.44 -13.59
N ARG A 122 20.54 17.47 -14.13
CA ARG A 122 20.70 16.97 -15.52
C ARG A 122 19.34 16.87 -16.19
N ARG A 123 19.34 16.93 -17.53
CA ARG A 123 18.22 16.51 -18.37
C ARG A 123 18.28 15.00 -18.57
N VAL A 124 17.19 14.29 -18.32
CA VAL A 124 17.10 12.83 -18.38
C VAL A 124 15.93 12.46 -19.30
N LEU A 125 16.22 11.71 -20.36
CA LEU A 125 15.21 11.07 -21.19
C LEU A 125 15.01 9.63 -20.71
N VAL A 126 13.76 9.25 -20.42
CA VAL A 126 13.38 7.86 -20.12
C VAL A 126 12.62 7.30 -21.31
N ALA A 127 13.24 6.42 -22.09
CA ALA A 127 12.59 5.82 -23.25
C ALA A 127 11.73 4.60 -22.85
N GLY A 128 10.45 4.82 -22.54
CA GLY A 128 9.45 3.76 -22.34
C GLY A 128 8.56 3.97 -21.12
N GLY A 129 7.23 3.99 -21.32
CA GLY A 129 6.23 4.24 -20.28
C GLY A 129 5.78 3.01 -19.47
N GLY A 130 6.60 1.95 -19.40
CA GLY A 130 6.30 0.78 -18.55
C GLY A 130 6.59 1.03 -17.06
N PRO A 131 6.32 0.07 -16.16
CA PRO A 131 6.52 0.24 -14.71
C PRO A 131 7.94 0.67 -14.32
N ALA A 132 8.96 0.10 -14.98
CA ALA A 132 10.36 0.46 -14.76
C ALA A 132 10.65 1.90 -15.18
N GLY A 133 10.17 2.32 -16.36
CA GLY A 133 10.36 3.68 -16.87
C GLY A 133 9.61 4.72 -16.04
N LEU A 134 8.35 4.45 -15.70
CA LEU A 134 7.54 5.33 -14.83
C LEU A 134 8.20 5.53 -13.45
N LYS A 135 8.70 4.46 -12.81
CA LYS A 135 9.38 4.57 -11.52
C LYS A 135 10.72 5.31 -11.66
N ALA A 136 11.50 5.02 -12.70
CA ALA A 136 12.75 5.72 -12.97
C ALA A 136 12.54 7.23 -13.20
N ALA A 137 11.54 7.60 -14.01
CA ALA A 137 11.16 8.97 -14.28
C ALA A 137 10.69 9.70 -13.01
N ALA A 138 9.78 9.07 -12.25
CA ALA A 138 9.27 9.65 -11.00
C ALA A 138 10.37 9.87 -9.96
N VAL A 139 11.26 8.90 -9.75
CA VAL A 139 12.38 9.03 -8.80
C VAL A 139 13.41 10.06 -9.27
N ALA A 140 13.76 10.09 -10.56
CA ALA A 140 14.67 11.09 -11.10
C ALA A 140 14.11 12.52 -10.97
N ALA A 141 12.82 12.70 -11.24
CA ALA A 141 12.13 13.97 -11.07
C ALA A 141 12.07 14.38 -9.59
N ALA A 142 11.72 13.46 -8.68
CA ALA A 142 11.68 13.71 -7.24
C ALA A 142 13.06 14.10 -6.67
N ARG A 143 14.15 13.57 -7.23
CA ARG A 143 15.52 14.01 -6.90
C ARG A 143 15.85 15.41 -7.42
N GLY A 144 15.10 15.96 -8.38
CA GLY A 144 15.29 17.30 -8.94
C GLY A 144 15.88 17.36 -10.35
N HIS A 145 15.95 16.24 -11.07
CA HIS A 145 16.32 16.25 -12.49
C HIS A 145 15.21 16.86 -13.37
N ASP A 146 15.59 17.34 -14.55
CA ASP A 146 14.64 17.71 -15.60
C ASP A 146 14.36 16.47 -16.46
N VAL A 147 13.15 15.91 -16.37
CA VAL A 147 12.83 14.59 -16.91
C VAL A 147 11.85 14.71 -18.07
N THR A 148 12.18 14.05 -19.17
CA THR A 148 11.26 13.78 -20.28
C THR A 148 11.01 12.27 -20.32
N LEU A 149 9.75 11.86 -20.34
CA LEU A 149 9.31 10.48 -20.50
C LEU A 149 8.60 10.33 -21.84
#